data_AF-A0A7W0SA58-F1
#
_entry.id   AF-A0A7W0SA58-F1
#
_cell.length_a   1.000
_cell.length_b   1.000
_cell.length_c   1.000
_cell.angle_alpha   90.00
_cell.angle_beta   90.00
_cell.angle_gamma   90.00
#
_symmetry.space_group_name_H-M   'P 1'
#
loop_
_entity.id
_entity.type
_entity.pdbx_description
1 polymer ?
#
loop_
_entity_poly.entity_id
_entity_poly.type
_entity_poly.pdbx_seq_one_letter_code
_entity_poly.pdbx_strand_id
1 'polypeptide(L)'
;MGRVPPGPCVVAANHESLLDPLLLALAADQPLHYLAKEELWRTRAGAWLADAYGAIPVARGRGDRAVLERATALLAAGETVGIFPEGAVRDGVW
;
A
#
# COMPACT_ATOMS: atom_id res chain seq x y z
N MET A 1 1.99 2.88 21.58
CA MET A 1 1.72 2.00 20.43
C MET A 1 1.59 0.58 20.93
N GLY A 2 0.59 -0.18 20.46
CA GLY A 2 0.50 -1.62 20.73
C GLY A 2 1.71 -2.35 20.14
N ARG A 3 2.00 -3.57 20.62
CA ARG A 3 3.08 -4.37 20.04
C ARG A 3 2.67 -4.83 18.64
N VAL A 4 3.49 -4.50 17.63
CA VAL A 4 3.39 -5.12 16.30
C VAL A 4 3.72 -6.62 16.47
N PRO A 5 2.89 -7.53 15.91
CA PRO A 5 3.18 -8.95 15.99
C PRO A 5 4.52 -9.27 15.29
N PRO A 6 5.29 -10.26 15.78
CA PRO A 6 6.50 -10.68 15.09
C PRO A 6 6.16 -11.35 13.75
N GLY A 7 6.91 -11.01 12.71
CA GLY A 7 6.74 -11.57 11.36
C GLY A 7 5.85 -10.73 10.44
N PRO A 8 5.58 -11.22 9.22
CA PRO A 8 4.80 -10.52 8.21
C PRO A 8 3.35 -10.36 8.67
N CYS A 9 2.79 -9.16 8.47
CA CYS A 9 1.40 -8.89 8.81
C CYS A 9 0.70 -8.05 7.74
N VAL A 10 -0.61 -7.89 7.91
CA VAL A 10 -1.39 -6.92 7.15
C VAL A 10 -1.63 -5.71 8.04
N VAL A 11 -1.12 -4.55 7.62
CA VAL A 11 -1.36 -3.27 8.28
C VAL A 11 -2.54 -2.59 7.60
N ALA A 12 -3.62 -2.40 8.35
CA ALA A 12 -4.81 -1.68 7.88
C ALA A 12 -4.90 -0.33 8.59
N ALA A 13 -5.05 0.74 7.82
CA ALA A 13 -5.23 2.10 8.32
C ALA A 13 -6.31 2.82 7.53
N ASN A 14 -6.87 3.89 8.11
CA ASN A 14 -7.75 4.81 7.40
C ASN A 14 -6.97 5.68 6.40
N HIS A 15 -7.63 6.12 5.34
CA HIS A 15 -7.02 6.93 4.28
C HIS A 15 -7.48 8.39 4.27
N GLU A 16 -6.71 9.26 4.93
CA GLU A 16 -6.94 10.71 5.08
C GLU A 16 -6.13 11.55 4.09
N SER A 17 -4.94 11.08 3.72
CA SER A 17 -3.99 11.80 2.89
C SER A 17 -3.22 10.87 1.97
N LEU A 18 -2.71 11.44 0.90
CA LEU A 18 -1.78 10.78 -0.02
C LEU A 18 -0.44 10.45 0.59
N LEU A 19 -0.13 11.12 1.70
CA LEU A 19 1.08 10.88 2.45
C LEU A 19 0.90 9.76 3.47
N ASP A 20 -0.30 9.24 3.72
CA ASP A 20 -0.51 8.14 4.68
C ASP A 20 0.38 6.92 4.40
N PRO A 21 0.52 6.42 3.15
CA PRO A 21 1.40 5.30 2.86
C PRO A 21 2.85 5.60 3.23
N LEU A 22 3.32 6.82 2.92
CA LEU A 22 4.68 7.26 3.22
C LEU A 22 4.91 7.39 4.73
N LEU A 23 3.97 8.02 5.44
CA LEU A 23 4.08 8.22 6.89
C LEU A 23 4.06 6.90 7.64
N LEU A 24 3.22 5.95 7.24
CA LEU A 24 3.18 4.62 7.80
C LEU A 24 4.45 3.81 7.45
N ALA A 25 4.95 3.91 6.22
CA ALA A 25 6.22 3.28 5.84
C ALA A 25 7.40 3.80 6.67
N LEU A 26 7.43 5.09 6.98
CA LEU A 26 8.47 5.70 7.83
C LEU A 26 8.33 5.34 9.32
N ALA A 27 7.11 5.08 9.78
CA ALA A 27 6.83 4.72 11.17
C ALA A 27 6.99 3.22 11.47
N ALA A 28 7.06 2.37 10.43
CA ALA A 28 7.15 0.93 10.60
C ALA A 28 8.60 0.46 10.71
N ASP A 29 8.81 -0.56 11.55
CA ASP A 29 10.11 -1.20 11.73
C ASP A 29 10.49 -2.17 10.59
N GLN A 30 9.61 -2.37 9.61
CA GLN A 30 9.79 -3.28 8.49
C GLN A 30 9.21 -2.69 7.19
N PRO A 31 9.74 -3.09 6.01
CA PRO A 31 9.22 -2.63 4.73
C PRO A 31 7.71 -2.91 4.59
N LEU A 32 7.00 -1.91 4.05
CA LEU A 32 5.56 -1.96 3.81
C LEU A 32 5.29 -1.83 2.31
N HIS A 33 4.49 -2.75 1.80
CA HIS A 33 4.03 -2.71 0.41
C HIS A 33 2.55 -2.34 0.35
N TYR A 34 2.24 -1.21 -0.28
CA TYR A 34 0.87 -0.71 -0.40
C TYR A 34 0.24 -1.05 -1.73
N LEU A 35 -1.04 -1.39 -1.72
CA LEU A 35 -1.82 -1.50 -2.95
C LEU A 35 -2.19 -0.09 -3.43
N ALA A 36 -1.75 0.30 -4.62
CA ALA A 36 -2.03 1.61 -5.20
C ALA A 36 -2.55 1.50 -6.63
N LYS A 37 -3.43 2.43 -7.01
CA LYS A 37 -3.96 2.54 -8.38
C LYS A 37 -2.83 2.74 -9.38
N GLU A 38 -2.81 1.95 -10.47
CA GLU A 38 -1.79 2.08 -11.53
C GLU A 38 -1.74 3.49 -12.12
N GLU A 39 -2.83 4.24 -12.03
CA GLU A 39 -2.93 5.61 -12.51
C GLU A 39 -1.97 6.58 -11.80
N LEU A 40 -1.49 6.26 -10.59
CA LEU A 40 -0.47 7.07 -9.91
C LEU A 40 0.82 7.15 -10.75
N TRP A 41 1.16 6.10 -11.48
CA TRP A 41 2.37 6.05 -12.31
C TRP A 41 2.24 6.86 -13.62
N ARG A 42 1.08 7.45 -13.92
CA ARG A 42 0.90 8.31 -15.11
C ARG A 42 1.60 9.66 -14.99
N THR A 43 1.96 10.08 -13.78
CA THR A 43 2.69 11.34 -13.54
C THR A 43 4.05 11.05 -12.92
N ARG A 44 5.07 11.86 -13.22
CA ARG A 44 6.42 11.66 -12.65
C ARG A 44 6.42 11.78 -11.13
N ALA A 45 5.63 12.70 -10.58
CA ALA A 45 5.51 12.90 -9.14
C ALA A 45 4.77 11.72 -8.47
N GLY A 46 3.66 11.26 -9.05
CA GLY A 46 2.91 10.11 -8.53
C GLY A 46 3.69 8.80 -8.63
N ALA A 47 4.39 8.56 -9.73
CA ALA A 47 5.30 7.41 -9.89
C ALA A 47 6.41 7.44 -8.84
N TRP A 48 7.08 8.59 -8.68
CA TRP A 48 8.13 8.75 -7.69
C TRP A 48 7.61 8.51 -6.27
N LEU A 49 6.43 9.02 -5.92
CA LEU A 49 5.81 8.76 -4.62
C LEU A 49 5.54 7.25 -4.46
N ALA A 50 4.83 6.65 -5.42
CA ALA A 50 4.42 5.24 -5.38
C ALA A 50 5.61 4.29 -5.25
N ASP A 51 6.68 4.54 -6.00
CA ASP A 51 7.90 3.75 -5.92
C ASP A 51 8.61 3.96 -4.57
N ALA A 52 8.61 5.18 -4.03
CA ALA A 52 9.28 5.51 -2.76
C ALA A 52 8.69 4.80 -1.54
N TYR A 53 7.39 4.51 -1.52
CA TYR A 53 6.74 3.73 -0.45
C TYR A 53 6.40 2.29 -0.85
N GLY A 54 7.06 1.74 -1.87
CA GLY A 54 7.00 0.32 -2.21
C GLY A 54 5.64 -0.16 -2.74
N ALA A 55 4.92 0.72 -3.44
CA ALA A 55 3.57 0.44 -3.92
C ALA A 55 3.52 -0.66 -4.99
N ILE A 56 2.44 -1.43 -4.95
CA ILE A 56 2.08 -2.45 -5.92
C ILE A 56 0.97 -1.86 -6.80
N PRO A 57 1.17 -1.76 -8.13
CA PRO A 57 0.17 -1.22 -9.03
C PRO A 57 -1.03 -2.16 -9.15
N VAL A 58 -2.23 -1.57 -9.06
CA VAL A 58 -3.53 -2.23 -9.20
C VAL A 58 -4.27 -1.65 -10.39
N ALA A 59 -4.54 -2.48 -11.39
CA ALA A 59 -5.33 -2.13 -12.57
C ALA A 59 -6.84 -2.19 -12.28
N ARG A 60 -7.59 -1.16 -12.66
CA ARG A 60 -9.07 -1.14 -12.56
C ARG A 60 -9.70 -2.26 -13.39
N GLY A 61 -10.64 -2.99 -12.79
CA GLY A 61 -11.47 -4.00 -13.48
C GLY A 61 -10.76 -5.29 -13.90
N ARG A 62 -9.45 -5.45 -13.63
CA ARG A 62 -8.68 -6.68 -13.87
C ARG A 62 -7.84 -7.14 -12.66
N GLY A 63 -7.93 -6.43 -11.54
CA GLY A 63 -6.92 -6.48 -10.48
C GLY A 63 -7.18 -7.44 -9.32
N ASP A 64 -8.42 -7.75 -8.94
CA ASP A 64 -8.70 -8.29 -7.60
C ASP A 64 -7.96 -9.59 -7.30
N ARG A 65 -7.95 -10.56 -8.23
CA ARG A 65 -7.25 -11.83 -8.02
C ARG A 65 -5.73 -11.69 -8.08
N ALA A 66 -5.20 -11.02 -9.10
CA ALA A 66 -3.75 -10.87 -9.27
C ALA A 66 -3.13 -10.07 -8.13
N VAL A 67 -3.86 -9.07 -7.61
CA VAL A 67 -3.44 -8.26 -6.47
C VAL A 67 -3.44 -9.08 -5.18
N LEU A 68 -4.47 -9.88 -4.94
CA LEU A 68 -4.49 -10.80 -3.80
C LEU A 68 -3.36 -11.82 -3.89
N GLU A 69 -3.11 -12.41 -5.07
CA GLU A 69 -1.99 -13.33 -5.30
C GLU A 69 -0.64 -12.65 -5.01
N ARG A 70 -0.46 -11.41 -5.47
CA ARG A 70 0.76 -10.62 -5.21
C ARG A 70 0.93 -10.31 -3.71
N ALA A 71 -0.12 -9.88 -3.03
CA ALA A 71 -0.10 -9.62 -1.59
C ALA A 71 0.21 -10.89 -0.80
N THR A 72 -0.41 -12.03 -1.14
CA THR A 72 -0.11 -13.32 -0.50
C THR A 72 1.33 -13.78 -0.75
N ALA A 73 1.87 -13.54 -1.94
CA ALA A 73 3.27 -13.88 -2.25
C ALA A 73 4.25 -13.04 -1.43
N LEU A 74 3.96 -11.75 -1.20
CA LEU A 74 4.78 -10.90 -0.33
C LEU A 74 4.74 -11.34 1.13
N LEU A 75 3.54 -11.63 1.65
CA LEU A 75 3.39 -12.17 3.00
C LEU A 75 4.16 -13.49 3.15
N ALA A 76 4.10 -14.38 2.15
CA ALA A 76 4.85 -15.64 2.14
C ALA A 76 6.36 -15.44 2.04
N ALA A 77 6.83 -14.32 1.47
CA ALA A 77 8.23 -13.94 1.39
C ALA A 77 8.75 -13.26 2.69
N GLY A 78 7.88 -13.07 3.69
CA GLY A 78 8.24 -12.41 4.94
C GLY A 78 8.07 -10.89 4.92
N GLU A 79 7.47 -10.34 3.86
CA GLU A 79 7.20 -8.91 3.72
C GLU A 79 5.83 -8.53 4.26
N THR A 80 5.66 -7.28 4.69
CA THR A 80 4.41 -6.77 5.26
C THR A 80 3.61 -6.00 4.20
N VAL A 81 2.28 -6.19 4.20
CA VAL A 81 1.38 -5.54 3.24
C VAL A 81 0.54 -4.50 3.96
N GLY A 82 0.52 -3.29 3.40
CA GLY A 82 -0.33 -2.19 3.84
C GLY A 82 -1.60 -2.06 2.99
N ILE A 83 -2.75 -1.87 3.65
CA ILE A 83 -4.04 -1.64 2.99
C ILE A 83 -4.76 -0.43 3.58
N PHE A 84 -5.48 0.25 2.70
CA PHE A 84 -6.46 1.27 3.04
C PHE A 84 -7.84 0.75 2.63
N PRO A 85 -8.63 0.17 3.56
CA PRO A 85 -9.88 -0.50 3.23
C PRO A 85 -10.90 0.40 2.53
N GLU A 86 -10.80 1.72 2.70
CA GLU A 86 -11.66 2.70 2.03
C GLU A 86 -11.44 2.71 0.50
N GLY A 87 -10.27 2.28 0.02
CA GLY A 87 -9.92 2.23 -1.40
C GLY A 87 -9.73 3.60 -2.07
N ALA A 88 -9.94 4.70 -1.33
CA ALA A 88 -9.74 6.08 -1.75
C ALA A 88 -9.50 6.98 -0.53
N VAL A 89 -8.77 8.08 -0.74
CA VAL A 89 -8.62 9.15 0.26
C VAL A 89 -9.98 9.81 0.50
N ARG A 90 -10.30 10.16 1.75
CA ARG A 90 -11.60 10.71 2.17
C ARG A 90 -12.13 11.87 1.31
N ASP A 91 -11.26 12.74 0.80
CA ASP A 91 -11.69 13.90 0.00
C ASP A 91 -11.78 13.62 -1.51
N GLY A 92 -11.60 12.37 -1.96
CA GLY A 92 -11.93 11.92 -3.31
C GLY A 92 -11.14 12.56 -4.45
N VAL A 93 -10.14 13.40 -4.17
CA VAL A 93 -9.40 14.12 -5.20
C VAL A 93 -8.32 13.22 -5.81
N TRP A 94 -8.70 12.37 -6.78
CA TRP A 94 -7.85 11.86 -7.88
C TRP A 94 -8.68 11.41 -9.09
#